data_AF-A0A194S3T5-F1
#
_entry.id   AF-A0A194S3T5-F1
#
_cell.length_a   1.000
_cell.length_b   1.000
_cell.length_c   1.000
_cell.angle_alpha   90.00
_cell.angle_beta   90.00
_cell.angle_gamma   90.00
#
_symmetry.space_group_name_H-M   'P 1'
#
loop_
_entity.id
_entity.type
_entity.pdbx_description
1 polymer ?
#
loop_
_entity_poly.entity_id
_entity_poly.type
_entity_poly.pdbx_seq_one_letter_code
_entity_poly.pdbx_strand_id
1 'polypeptide(L)'
;MCASHSRTGRKGPFALYYVHVQPGGKSFLGVGCWSPSTDVLKLIRAQILSNPKPLRKILAKEAFVELFGEPKPRMDGKRSSIYGGEDQLKNAPKIEGVDKTHKDIDLLKCRSFAVETHFSDDVVTSPDFLDKLKHAMSVASEFAQYLNEIISPTPASENDDDDGEDDEEEQEEGEGEEAEEEEEGSGDEE
;
A
#
# COMPACT_ATOMS: atom_id res chain seq x y z
N MET A 1 -15.76 3.84 -15.87
CA MET A 1 -15.78 2.97 -14.65
C MET A 1 -14.62 3.39 -13.75
N CYS A 2 -14.71 3.22 -12.43
CA CYS A 2 -13.53 3.32 -11.57
C CYS A 2 -13.58 2.34 -10.39
N ALA A 3 -12.42 1.96 -9.88
CA ALA A 3 -12.22 1.11 -8.71
C ALA A 3 -11.14 1.73 -7.80
N SER A 4 -11.24 1.48 -6.49
CA SER A 4 -10.31 2.03 -5.49
C SER A 4 -10.05 1.05 -4.35
N HIS A 5 -8.79 0.93 -3.92
CA HIS A 5 -8.39 0.07 -2.82
C HIS A 5 -7.18 0.66 -2.05
N SER A 6 -7.17 0.49 -0.73
CA SER A 6 -6.05 0.83 0.17
C SER A 6 -6.00 -0.19 1.32
N ARG A 7 -5.03 -0.06 2.24
CA ARG A 7 -4.84 -0.92 3.42
C ARG A 7 -6.12 -1.14 4.26
N THR A 8 -7.05 -0.18 4.26
CA THR A 8 -8.36 -0.28 4.96
C THR A 8 -9.55 -0.18 4.00
N GLY A 9 -9.38 -0.59 2.75
CA GLY A 9 -10.42 -0.55 1.71
C GLY A 9 -10.59 0.86 1.10
N ARG A 10 -11.84 1.32 0.95
CA ARG A 10 -12.15 2.60 0.27
C ARG A 10 -11.93 3.83 1.16
N LYS A 11 -11.99 3.68 2.47
CA LYS A 11 -11.89 4.80 3.44
C LYS A 11 -10.64 4.62 4.29
N GLY A 12 -9.94 5.72 4.55
CA GLY A 12 -8.77 5.76 5.42
C GLY A 12 -7.80 6.87 5.00
N PRO A 13 -6.75 7.12 5.79
CA PRO A 13 -5.67 8.04 5.45
C PRO A 13 -4.67 7.46 4.41
N PHE A 14 -4.69 6.14 4.22
CA PHE A 14 -3.69 5.35 3.49
C PHE A 14 -3.60 5.64 1.99
N ALA A 15 -2.45 5.31 1.41
CA ALA A 15 -2.24 5.35 -0.03
C ALA A 15 -3.27 4.47 -0.75
N LEU A 16 -3.97 5.07 -1.71
CA LEU A 16 -4.97 4.42 -2.55
C LEU A 16 -4.35 4.02 -3.88
N TYR A 17 -4.68 2.83 -4.36
CA TYR A 17 -4.67 2.49 -5.78
C TYR A 17 -6.03 2.86 -6.34
N TYR A 18 -6.05 3.69 -7.38
CA TYR A 18 -7.25 4.17 -8.06
C TYR A 18 -7.13 3.85 -9.56
N VAL A 19 -8.01 2.98 -10.06
CA VAL A 19 -8.08 2.65 -11.49
C VAL A 19 -9.27 3.39 -12.08
N HIS A 20 -9.03 4.20 -13.10
CA HIS A 20 -10.06 4.86 -13.90
C HIS A 20 -10.05 4.29 -15.31
N VAL A 21 -11.23 3.92 -15.81
CA VAL A 21 -11.41 3.45 -17.19
C VAL A 21 -12.45 4.33 -17.87
N GLN A 22 -12.00 5.15 -18.82
CA GLN A 22 -12.82 6.05 -19.60
C GLN A 22 -12.26 6.16 -21.04
N PRO A 23 -13.12 6.05 -22.08
CA PRO A 23 -12.72 6.26 -23.48
C PRO A 23 -12.15 7.66 -23.77
N GLY A 24 -11.40 7.74 -24.86
CA GLY A 24 -10.73 8.96 -25.33
C GLY A 24 -9.36 9.18 -24.67
N GLY A 25 -8.64 8.11 -24.32
CA GLY A 25 -7.31 8.18 -23.68
C GLY A 25 -7.35 8.67 -22.23
N LYS A 26 -8.51 8.55 -21.57
CA LYS A 26 -8.77 9.04 -20.20
C LYS A 26 -8.69 7.94 -19.15
N SER A 27 -8.18 6.78 -19.52
CA SER A 27 -7.94 5.67 -18.59
C SER A 27 -6.57 5.83 -17.94
N PHE A 28 -6.50 5.64 -16.62
CA PHE A 28 -5.27 5.81 -15.86
C PHE A 28 -5.29 4.98 -14.56
N LEU A 29 -4.08 4.68 -14.07
CA LEU A 29 -3.84 4.22 -12.70
C LEU A 29 -3.25 5.39 -11.92
N GLY A 30 -3.90 5.79 -10.82
CA GLY A 30 -3.33 6.66 -9.80
C GLY A 30 -2.92 5.85 -8.56
N VAL A 31 -1.76 6.14 -7.96
CA VAL A 31 -1.30 5.49 -6.73
C VAL A 31 -0.75 6.51 -5.73
N GLY A 32 -1.19 6.45 -4.48
CA GLY A 32 -0.65 7.23 -3.37
C GLY A 32 -1.70 8.02 -2.58
N CYS A 33 -1.24 9.09 -1.93
CA CYS A 33 -2.07 10.01 -1.16
C CYS A 33 -2.41 11.25 -2.01
N TRP A 34 -3.52 11.19 -2.74
CA TRP A 34 -4.07 12.35 -3.47
C TRP A 34 -4.83 13.28 -2.52
N SER A 35 -4.48 14.58 -2.49
CA SER A 35 -5.08 15.60 -1.62
C SER A 35 -5.43 15.10 -0.19
N PRO A 36 -4.46 14.54 0.55
CA PRO A 36 -4.70 13.95 1.86
C PRO A 36 -5.12 14.99 2.91
N SER A 37 -5.58 14.51 4.07
CA SER A 37 -5.88 15.39 5.20
C SER A 37 -4.64 16.18 5.65
N THR A 38 -4.88 17.33 6.28
CA THR A 38 -3.83 18.20 6.82
C THR A 38 -2.84 17.45 7.71
N ASP A 39 -3.30 16.47 8.49
CA ASP A 39 -2.45 15.75 9.45
C ASP A 39 -1.59 14.68 8.77
N VAL A 40 -2.13 13.94 7.79
CA VAL A 40 -1.32 13.06 6.92
C VAL A 40 -0.26 13.87 6.17
N LEU A 41 -0.63 15.06 5.65
CA LEU A 41 0.30 15.94 4.96
C LEU A 41 1.40 16.50 5.88
N LYS A 42 1.10 16.74 7.16
CA LYS A 42 2.12 17.09 8.17
C LYS A 42 3.07 15.91 8.42
N LEU A 43 2.55 14.68 8.61
CA LEU A 43 3.37 13.49 8.84
C LEU A 43 4.36 13.25 7.69
N ILE A 44 3.89 13.29 6.44
CA ILE A 44 4.75 13.11 5.26
C ILE A 44 5.82 14.20 5.18
N ARG A 45 5.49 15.48 5.45
CA ARG A 45 6.48 16.56 5.47
C ARG A 45 7.47 16.46 6.62
N ALA A 46 7.03 16.02 7.81
CA ALA A 46 7.92 15.78 8.94
C ALA A 46 8.93 14.67 8.61
N GLN A 47 8.50 13.58 7.97
CA GLN A 47 9.40 12.53 7.51
C GLN A 47 10.40 13.03 6.45
N ILE A 48 9.96 13.86 5.50
CA ILE A 48 10.85 14.47 4.49
C ILE A 48 11.91 15.38 5.13
N LEU A 49 11.55 16.15 6.16
CA LEU A 49 12.48 17.00 6.90
C LEU A 49 13.51 16.18 7.70
N SER A 50 13.08 15.08 8.29
CA SER A 50 13.94 14.13 9.03
C SER A 50 14.89 13.37 8.08
N ASN A 51 14.33 12.70 7.07
CA ASN A 51 15.09 11.89 6.13
C ASN A 51 14.41 11.82 4.74
N PRO A 52 14.81 12.67 3.77
CA PRO A 52 14.24 12.66 2.42
C PRO A 52 14.78 11.50 1.55
N LYS A 53 15.86 10.84 1.97
CA LYS A 53 16.61 9.87 1.15
C LYS A 53 15.77 8.66 0.68
N PRO A 54 14.91 8.02 1.52
CA PRO A 54 14.13 6.87 1.09
C PRO A 54 13.14 7.24 -0.02
N LEU A 55 12.38 8.33 0.15
CA LEU A 55 11.49 8.83 -0.90
C LEU A 55 12.26 9.13 -2.19
N ARG A 56 13.36 9.90 -2.12
CA ARG A 56 14.16 10.21 -3.31
C ARG A 56 14.72 8.95 -3.99
N LYS A 57 15.10 7.92 -3.24
CA LYS A 57 15.56 6.62 -3.78
C LYS A 57 14.44 5.90 -4.53
N ILE A 58 13.22 5.88 -4.00
CA ILE A 58 12.05 5.24 -4.64
C ILE A 58 11.72 5.97 -5.96
N LEU A 59 11.58 7.30 -5.91
CA LEU A 59 11.21 8.10 -7.08
C LEU A 59 12.27 8.07 -8.21
N ALA A 60 13.53 7.75 -7.88
CA ALA A 60 14.65 7.68 -8.82
C ALA A 60 14.90 6.26 -9.39
N LYS A 61 14.08 5.25 -9.06
CA LYS A 61 14.20 3.91 -9.68
C LYS A 61 13.80 3.98 -11.15
N GLU A 62 14.57 3.32 -12.02
CA GLU A 62 14.39 3.35 -13.48
C GLU A 62 12.96 3.03 -13.93
N ALA A 63 12.41 1.88 -13.50
CA ALA A 63 11.02 1.51 -13.80
C ALA A 63 9.97 2.50 -13.25
N PHE A 64 10.26 3.17 -12.13
CA PHE A 64 9.37 4.19 -11.56
C PHE A 64 9.40 5.47 -12.41
N VAL A 65 10.58 5.86 -12.89
CA VAL A 65 10.76 7.00 -13.79
C VAL A 65 10.14 6.74 -15.17
N GLU A 66 10.24 5.51 -15.69
CA GLU A 66 9.61 5.11 -16.95
C GLU A 66 8.09 5.25 -16.92
N LEU A 67 7.44 4.75 -15.85
CA LEU A 67 5.97 4.71 -15.74
C LEU A 67 5.34 6.02 -15.24
N PHE A 68 6.01 6.73 -14.34
CA PHE A 68 5.45 7.89 -13.62
C PHE A 68 6.17 9.20 -13.92
N GLY A 69 7.31 9.16 -14.60
CA GLY A 69 8.10 10.32 -14.99
C GLY A 69 9.23 10.70 -14.02
N GLU A 70 10.07 11.62 -14.49
CA GLU A 70 11.25 12.12 -13.79
C GLU A 70 10.97 12.62 -12.36
N PRO A 71 11.88 12.40 -11.39
CA PRO A 71 11.71 12.76 -9.99
C PRO A 71 12.02 14.24 -9.72
N LYS A 72 11.55 15.13 -10.60
CA LYS A 72 11.74 16.59 -10.52
C LYS A 72 10.55 17.36 -11.11
N PRO A 73 10.28 18.60 -10.68
CA PRO A 73 9.27 19.45 -11.31
C PRO A 73 9.55 19.71 -12.79
N ARG A 74 8.51 19.66 -13.64
CA ARG A 74 8.59 20.04 -15.05
C ARG A 74 8.47 21.56 -15.21
N MET A 75 9.15 22.10 -16.23
CA MET A 75 9.05 23.52 -16.59
C MET A 75 7.66 23.92 -17.11
N ASP A 76 6.91 23.00 -17.70
CA ASP A 76 5.54 23.23 -18.19
C ASP A 76 4.47 23.13 -17.08
N GLY A 77 4.87 22.89 -15.83
CA GLY A 77 3.99 22.76 -14.67
C GLY A 77 3.12 21.49 -14.66
N LYS A 78 3.21 20.63 -15.69
CA LYS A 78 2.49 19.35 -15.73
C LYS A 78 3.06 18.38 -14.70
N ARG A 79 2.27 17.35 -14.37
CA ARG A 79 2.70 16.33 -13.42
C ARG A 79 3.90 15.53 -13.96
N SER A 80 4.83 15.22 -13.06
CA SER A 80 5.94 14.28 -13.27
C SER A 80 6.28 13.68 -11.94
N SER A 81 6.24 12.36 -11.82
CA SER A 81 6.31 11.68 -10.54
C SER A 81 5.25 12.30 -9.59
N ILE A 82 5.65 12.75 -8.40
CA ILE A 82 4.78 13.46 -7.43
C ILE A 82 4.79 15.00 -7.56
N TYR A 83 5.49 15.57 -8.55
CA TYR A 83 5.69 17.01 -8.70
C TYR A 83 4.78 17.61 -9.77
N GLY A 84 4.56 18.94 -9.72
CA GLY A 84 3.70 19.66 -10.65
C GLY A 84 2.21 19.50 -10.36
N GLY A 85 1.38 19.92 -11.32
CA GLY A 85 -0.07 19.96 -11.18
C GLY A 85 -0.59 21.21 -10.44
N GLU A 86 -1.89 21.46 -10.56
CA GLU A 86 -2.56 22.62 -9.95
C GLU A 86 -2.53 22.61 -8.42
N ASP A 87 -2.29 21.44 -7.82
CA ASP A 87 -2.23 21.30 -6.38
C ASP A 87 -0.85 21.64 -5.77
N GLN A 88 0.23 21.77 -6.54
CA GLN A 88 1.53 22.11 -5.94
C GLN A 88 1.57 23.54 -5.36
N LEU A 89 2.23 23.73 -4.22
CA LEU A 89 2.40 25.06 -3.61
C LEU A 89 3.37 25.93 -4.42
N LYS A 90 2.92 27.15 -4.77
CA LYS A 90 3.78 28.16 -5.41
C LYS A 90 4.90 28.62 -4.47
N ASN A 91 4.56 28.88 -3.21
CA ASN A 91 5.46 29.35 -2.15
C ASN A 91 5.89 28.21 -1.21
N ALA A 92 6.89 28.44 -0.36
CA ALA A 92 7.25 27.49 0.70
C ALA A 92 6.06 27.25 1.65
N PRO A 93 5.87 26.02 2.17
CA PRO A 93 4.87 25.77 3.20
C PRO A 93 5.23 26.51 4.49
N LYS A 94 4.22 26.90 5.28
CA LYS A 94 4.42 27.54 6.60
C LYS A 94 4.85 26.49 7.62
N ILE A 95 6.14 26.15 7.62
CA ILE A 95 6.78 25.25 8.58
C ILE A 95 8.00 25.97 9.13
N GLU A 96 8.25 25.83 10.43
CA GLU A 96 9.41 26.43 11.09
C GLU A 96 10.73 25.90 10.48
N GLY A 97 11.69 26.79 10.25
CA GLY A 97 12.95 26.45 9.58
C GLY A 97 12.87 26.16 8.06
N VAL A 98 11.68 26.18 7.45
CA VAL A 98 11.51 25.93 6.01
C VAL A 98 11.28 27.23 5.24
N ASP A 99 12.26 27.62 4.44
CA ASP A 99 12.14 28.73 3.49
C ASP A 99 12.24 28.28 2.03
N LYS A 100 12.28 29.23 1.09
CA LYS A 100 12.37 28.99 -0.36
C LYS A 100 13.69 28.37 -0.83
N THR A 101 14.71 28.33 0.02
CA THR A 101 16.08 27.83 -0.24
C THR A 101 16.35 26.47 0.41
N HIS A 102 15.41 25.94 1.20
CA HIS A 102 15.55 24.62 1.81
C HIS A 102 15.85 23.53 0.77
N LYS A 103 16.83 22.67 1.03
CA LYS A 103 17.34 21.67 0.08
C LYS A 103 16.27 20.73 -0.50
N ASP A 104 15.22 20.45 0.29
CA ASP A 104 14.07 19.60 -0.09
C ASP A 104 12.78 20.40 -0.38
N ILE A 105 12.90 21.68 -0.76
CA ILE A 105 11.74 22.54 -1.02
C ILE A 105 10.85 22.06 -2.17
N ASP A 106 11.43 21.31 -3.11
CA ASP A 106 10.73 20.63 -4.21
C ASP A 106 9.67 19.64 -3.68
N LEU A 107 10.08 18.76 -2.76
CA LEU A 107 9.22 17.77 -2.09
C LEU A 107 8.23 18.45 -1.14
N LEU A 108 8.71 19.41 -0.34
CA LEU A 108 7.88 20.08 0.69
C LEU A 108 6.75 20.92 0.08
N LYS A 109 6.89 21.38 -1.17
CA LYS A 109 5.84 22.09 -1.91
C LYS A 109 4.72 21.18 -2.42
N CYS A 110 4.91 19.86 -2.52
CA CYS A 110 3.83 18.95 -2.93
C CYS A 110 2.67 18.98 -1.92
N ARG A 111 1.42 18.87 -2.42
CA ARG A 111 0.22 18.67 -1.59
C ARG A 111 -0.33 17.26 -1.75
N SER A 112 -0.35 16.71 -2.95
CA SER A 112 -0.53 15.28 -3.18
C SER A 112 0.82 14.57 -3.20
N PHE A 113 0.89 13.41 -2.57
CA PHE A 113 1.97 12.44 -2.72
C PHE A 113 1.40 11.25 -3.48
N ALA A 114 1.10 11.47 -4.75
CA ALA A 114 0.47 10.48 -5.63
C ALA A 114 1.04 10.60 -7.05
N VAL A 115 1.22 9.44 -7.68
CA VAL A 115 1.66 9.30 -9.08
C VAL A 115 0.52 8.82 -9.95
N GLU A 116 0.60 9.08 -11.25
CA GLU A 116 -0.37 8.62 -12.24
C GLU A 116 0.33 8.11 -13.49
N THR A 117 -0.23 7.07 -14.12
CA THR A 117 0.20 6.58 -15.44
C THR A 117 -1.02 6.29 -16.30
N HIS A 118 -0.95 6.64 -17.58
CA HIS A 118 -2.10 6.66 -18.49
C HIS A 118 -2.06 5.50 -19.48
N PHE A 119 -3.23 5.00 -19.85
CA PHE A 119 -3.41 3.93 -20.83
C PHE A 119 -4.26 4.43 -21.99
N SER A 120 -3.82 4.20 -23.23
CA SER A 120 -4.63 4.46 -24.43
C SER A 120 -5.78 3.46 -24.53
N ASP A 121 -6.83 3.81 -25.28
CA ASP A 121 -7.99 2.95 -25.48
C ASP A 121 -7.60 1.59 -26.11
N ASP A 122 -6.60 1.57 -27.00
CA ASP A 122 -6.04 0.34 -27.58
C ASP A 122 -5.36 -0.54 -26.52
N VAL A 123 -4.64 0.06 -25.58
CA VAL A 123 -4.01 -0.69 -24.47
C VAL A 123 -5.08 -1.23 -23.52
N VAL A 124 -6.10 -0.44 -23.20
CA VAL A 124 -7.21 -0.83 -22.31
C VAL A 124 -8.05 -1.98 -22.87
N THR A 125 -8.21 -2.04 -24.20
CA THR A 125 -8.95 -3.10 -24.89
C THR A 125 -8.08 -4.31 -25.28
N SER A 126 -6.75 -4.22 -25.10
CA SER A 126 -5.83 -5.33 -25.39
C SER A 126 -5.90 -6.47 -24.34
N PRO A 127 -5.63 -7.73 -24.72
CA PRO A 127 -5.55 -8.84 -23.78
C PRO A 127 -4.56 -8.61 -22.62
N ASP A 128 -3.44 -7.94 -22.91
CA ASP A 128 -2.36 -7.68 -21.95
C ASP A 128 -2.66 -6.52 -20.97
N PHE A 129 -3.84 -5.89 -21.05
CA PHE A 129 -4.15 -4.71 -20.23
C PHE A 129 -3.96 -4.98 -18.74
N LEU A 130 -4.45 -6.13 -18.26
CA LEU A 130 -4.37 -6.50 -16.85
C LEU A 130 -2.92 -6.71 -16.40
N ASP A 131 -2.03 -7.19 -17.27
CA ASP A 131 -0.63 -7.42 -16.90
C ASP A 131 0.18 -6.12 -16.91
N LYS A 132 -0.10 -5.21 -17.86
CA LYS A 132 0.41 -3.82 -17.83
C LYS A 132 -0.06 -3.08 -16.57
N LEU A 133 -1.31 -3.26 -16.17
CA LEU A 133 -1.87 -2.67 -14.95
C LEU A 133 -1.22 -3.26 -13.68
N LYS A 134 -1.10 -4.59 -13.58
CA LYS A 134 -0.39 -5.27 -12.48
C LYS A 134 1.06 -4.81 -12.37
N HIS A 135 1.77 -4.69 -13.49
CA HIS A 135 3.15 -4.20 -13.52
C HIS A 135 3.24 -2.78 -12.97
N ALA A 136 2.38 -1.86 -13.42
CA ALA A 136 2.36 -0.50 -12.90
C ALA A 136 1.99 -0.41 -11.40
N MET A 137 1.07 -1.25 -10.93
CA MET A 137 0.76 -1.37 -9.50
C MET A 137 1.96 -1.93 -8.70
N SER A 138 2.68 -2.90 -9.25
CA SER A 138 3.87 -3.50 -8.62
C SER A 138 5.01 -2.49 -8.49
N VAL A 139 5.31 -1.71 -9.54
CA VAL A 139 6.34 -0.65 -9.48
C VAL A 139 5.96 0.45 -8.49
N ALA A 140 4.67 0.81 -8.39
CA ALA A 140 4.19 1.78 -7.41
C ALA A 140 4.08 1.24 -5.97
N SER A 141 4.26 -0.07 -5.74
CA SER A 141 3.93 -0.70 -4.46
C SER A 141 4.81 -0.25 -3.30
N GLU A 142 6.12 -0.16 -3.51
CA GLU A 142 7.09 0.36 -2.53
C GLU A 142 6.79 1.82 -2.17
N PHE A 143 6.35 2.64 -3.12
CA PHE A 143 5.92 4.02 -2.87
C PHE A 143 4.65 4.08 -2.01
N ALA A 144 3.66 3.24 -2.31
CA ALA A 144 2.44 3.15 -1.50
C ALA A 144 2.72 2.63 -0.08
N GLN A 145 3.60 1.64 0.06
CA GLN A 145 4.06 1.12 1.36
C GLN A 145 4.80 2.19 2.16
N TYR A 146 5.76 2.90 1.55
CA TYR A 146 6.49 4.00 2.19
C TYR A 146 5.55 5.07 2.77
N LEU A 147 4.50 5.45 2.03
CA LEU A 147 3.50 6.39 2.53
C LEU A 147 2.68 5.80 3.70
N ASN A 148 2.29 4.53 3.62
CA ASN A 148 1.51 3.86 4.66
C ASN A 148 2.30 3.72 5.98
N GLU A 149 3.59 3.42 5.92
CA GLU A 149 4.47 3.34 7.10
C GLU A 149 4.65 4.70 7.79
N ILE A 150 4.61 5.82 7.05
CA ILE A 150 4.58 7.17 7.67
C ILE A 150 3.26 7.43 8.39
N ILE A 151 2.15 6.96 7.82
CA ILE A 151 0.78 7.25 8.29
C ILE A 151 0.44 6.43 9.54
N SER A 152 0.85 5.16 9.55
CA SER A 152 0.75 4.26 10.70
C SER A 152 1.80 3.16 10.49
N PRO A 153 2.96 3.28 11.15
CA PRO A 153 4.01 2.29 11.13
C PRO A 153 3.45 0.92 11.50
N THR A 154 3.93 -0.11 10.83
CA THR A 154 3.74 -1.49 11.28
C THR A 154 4.61 -1.70 12.54
N PRO A 155 4.07 -2.17 13.67
CA PRO A 155 4.89 -2.48 14.84
C PRO A 155 5.92 -3.56 14.46
N ALA A 156 7.14 -3.46 15.01
CA ALA A 156 8.13 -4.51 14.84
C ALA A 156 7.57 -5.83 15.41
N SER A 157 7.65 -6.90 14.64
CA SER A 157 7.24 -8.23 15.07
C SER A 157 8.29 -8.80 16.03
N GLU A 158 7.95 -8.88 17.33
CA GLU A 158 8.74 -9.57 18.35
C GLU A 158 8.47 -11.08 18.34
N ASN A 159 8.60 -11.74 17.18
CA ASN A 159 8.55 -13.21 17.03
C ASN A 159 9.34 -13.60 15.78
N ASP A 160 10.61 -13.97 15.96
CA ASP A 160 11.49 -14.56 14.92
C ASP A 160 12.57 -15.48 15.56
N ASP A 161 12.29 -16.01 16.76
CA ASP A 161 13.10 -17.00 17.49
C ASP A 161 12.15 -17.89 18.34
N ASP A 162 11.63 -18.97 17.76
CA ASP A 162 11.06 -20.13 18.46
C ASP A 162 11.33 -21.37 17.60
N ASP A 163 12.61 -21.76 17.54
CA ASP A 163 13.02 -23.07 17.00
C ASP A 163 12.49 -24.16 17.95
N GLY A 164 11.77 -25.13 17.41
CA GLY A 164 11.01 -26.08 18.21
C GLY A 164 11.84 -27.14 18.93
N GLU A 165 11.28 -27.64 20.04
CA GLU A 165 11.58 -28.96 20.58
C GLU A 165 10.31 -29.81 20.49
N ASP A 166 10.35 -30.86 19.64
CA ASP A 166 9.43 -31.99 19.73
C ASP A 166 9.75 -32.76 21.03
N ASP A 167 8.74 -33.14 21.79
CA ASP A 167 8.85 -34.25 22.75
C ASP A 167 7.57 -35.09 22.71
N GLU A 168 7.72 -36.32 22.21
CA GLU A 168 6.70 -37.37 22.21
C GLU A 168 6.77 -38.12 23.55
N GLU A 169 5.67 -38.23 24.29
CA GLU A 169 5.49 -39.31 25.28
C GLU A 169 4.12 -39.98 25.11
N GLU A 170 4.12 -41.12 24.42
CA GLU A 170 3.09 -42.15 24.55
C GLU A 170 3.32 -42.96 25.84
N GLN A 171 2.28 -43.22 26.62
CA GLN A 171 2.22 -44.40 27.51
C GLN A 171 0.81 -45.04 27.45
N GLU A 172 0.77 -46.31 27.05
CA GLU A 172 -0.39 -47.21 27.07
C GLU A 172 -0.48 -48.01 28.41
N GLU A 173 -1.40 -48.99 28.46
CA GLU A 173 -1.67 -49.97 29.56
C GLU A 173 -2.49 -49.44 30.76
N GLY A 174 -3.34 -50.19 31.50
CA GLY A 174 -3.74 -51.61 31.48
C GLY A 174 -3.94 -52.11 32.94
N GLU A 175 -4.88 -52.97 33.35
CA GLU A 175 -6.09 -53.62 32.76
C GLU A 175 -7.09 -53.96 33.92
N GLY A 176 -8.28 -54.51 33.63
CA GLY A 176 -9.15 -55.21 34.61
C GLY A 176 -10.56 -54.61 34.78
N GLU A 177 -11.67 -55.18 34.31
CA GLU A 177 -12.29 -56.53 34.47
C GLU A 177 -13.24 -56.71 35.67
N GLU A 178 -14.14 -57.67 35.51
CA GLU A 178 -15.22 -58.18 36.38
C GLU A 178 -16.56 -57.39 36.39
N ALA A 179 -17.75 -57.99 36.29
CA ALA A 179 -18.32 -59.17 35.62
C ALA A 179 -19.74 -59.39 36.23
N GLU A 180 -20.74 -59.61 35.38
CA GLU A 180 -21.95 -60.46 35.62
C GLU A 180 -22.94 -60.00 36.75
N GLU A 181 -24.22 -60.39 36.85
CA GLU A 181 -25.10 -61.43 36.25
C GLU A 181 -26.46 -60.78 35.85
N GLU A 182 -27.05 -61.06 34.67
CA GLU A 182 -28.15 -62.02 34.34
C GLU A 182 -29.63 -61.57 34.55
N GLU A 183 -30.43 -61.80 33.49
CA GLU A 183 -31.82 -62.35 33.41
C GLU A 183 -32.98 -61.64 34.20
N GLU A 184 -34.26 -61.60 33.79
CA GLU A 184 -35.11 -62.25 32.78
C GLU A 184 -35.99 -61.13 32.10
N GLY A 185 -36.83 -61.25 31.06
CA GLY A 185 -37.42 -62.36 30.33
C GLY A 185 -38.93 -62.09 30.05
N SER A 186 -39.43 -62.41 28.85
CA SER A 186 -40.84 -62.27 28.35
C SER A 186 -41.41 -60.85 28.12
N GLY A 187 -42.26 -60.61 27.11
CA GLY A 187 -42.74 -61.51 26.05
C GLY A 187 -43.54 -60.77 24.95
N ASP A 188 -43.71 -61.43 23.79
CA ASP A 188 -44.63 -61.06 22.71
C ASP A 188 -46.10 -61.13 23.13
N GLU A 189 -46.97 -60.34 22.49
CA GLU A 189 -48.24 -60.84 21.89
C GLU A 189 -48.90 -59.79 20.96
N GLU A 190 -49.23 -60.25 19.74
CA GLU A 190 -50.10 -59.73 18.64
C GLU A 190 -50.29 -58.21 18.37
#